data_AF-A0A0Q4GPF3-F1
#
_entry.id   AF-A0A0Q4GPF3-F1
#
_cell.length_a   1.000
_cell.length_b   1.000
_cell.length_c   1.000
_cell.angle_alpha   90.00
_cell.angle_beta   90.00
_cell.angle_gamma   90.00
#
_symmetry.space_group_name_H-M   'P 1'
#
loop_
_entity.id
_entity.type
_entity.pdbx_description
1 polymer ?
#
loop_
_entity_poly.entity_id
_entity_poly.type
_entity_poly.pdbx_seq_one_letter_code
_entity_poly.pdbx_strand_id
1 'polypeptide(L)'
;MSFDLDIGFASLAAGRGGGANEDFAAAMAGDDGEDQRGAIAAIADGVSAGGMGREAAQTTVTSLVRDYFGTPATWDTTVALDRIIAAQNAWLAGINRRRAPALGLTTLTALVLRGQSYALAHVGDTRAYLLRGGALELLTTDHTVAHPDFAHQLTRSIGADDRLVVDYRQGEAQTGDLFVLLTDGVHGSLSERDIAVLAQPPLEGADAQSISQALVDAARQRGSGDDATALVLRVRGAATATLHDAQLRASELPVPPPLKVGDTLDGLTVTALVSDGGVARLYQVRDAQTRRLYALKTLQPSRAHDAEERATLAHEAWLARRMQGGRAADHLVRLHGAAPTGPATAFYLLYDWHGGETLQQMLDRGQRPSPAQAVAIALPVARTLGQLHRQGVIHRDIKPANLHQGEDGSMRVLDLGVALSGREPAATRALHAGTPSYINPEQWDDPPRPADAQSDLFALGVTLYQLLTGALPYGEVVPYQRGRYWRDPLPPSRRNPAVPIWLDHVVLKAVARDGSLRFETAEEMVLALERGASRPITAPPASPLVARDPAALWKIGLAVSLLLNGLLVYWVLFLPR
;
A
#
# COMPACT_ATOMS: atom_id res chain seq x y z
N MET A 1 -13.44 5.33 -2.49
CA MET A 1 -13.64 6.66 -1.90
C MET A 1 -12.63 7.57 -2.55
N SER A 2 -13.11 8.30 -3.56
CA SER A 2 -12.48 9.48 -4.15
C SER A 2 -12.00 10.48 -3.08
N PHE A 3 -11.12 11.40 -3.48
CA PHE A 3 -10.76 12.53 -2.62
C PHE A 3 -12.03 13.27 -2.19
N ASP A 4 -12.14 13.63 -0.91
CA ASP A 4 -13.09 14.66 -0.47
C ASP A 4 -12.49 16.02 -0.85
N LEU A 5 -13.09 16.66 -1.85
CA LEU A 5 -12.58 17.88 -2.47
C LEU A 5 -13.55 19.04 -2.27
N ASP A 6 -12.98 20.20 -2.03
CA ASP A 6 -13.66 21.49 -2.10
C ASP A 6 -13.10 22.27 -3.27
N ILE A 7 -13.97 22.56 -4.24
CA ILE A 7 -13.59 23.11 -5.53
C ILE A 7 -14.27 24.46 -5.69
N GLY A 8 -13.48 25.47 -6.05
CA GLY A 8 -13.93 26.83 -6.28
C GLY A 8 -13.50 27.36 -7.63
N PHE A 9 -14.37 28.12 -8.29
CA PHE A 9 -14.10 28.70 -9.59
C PHE A 9 -14.58 30.14 -9.66
N ALA A 10 -13.73 31.04 -10.17
CA ALA A 10 -14.10 32.41 -10.47
C ALA A 10 -13.47 32.83 -11.79
N SER A 11 -14.19 33.61 -12.58
CA SER A 11 -13.72 34.11 -13.88
C SER A 11 -14.36 35.47 -14.19
N LEU A 12 -13.55 36.42 -14.65
CA LEU A 12 -13.99 37.77 -15.02
C LEU A 12 -13.41 38.14 -16.39
N ALA A 13 -14.27 38.69 -17.25
CA ALA A 13 -13.84 39.17 -18.56
C ALA A 13 -13.11 40.53 -18.49
N ALA A 14 -12.22 40.79 -19.43
CA ALA A 14 -11.50 42.04 -19.59
C ALA A 14 -12.46 43.24 -19.83
N GLY A 15 -12.25 44.32 -19.06
CA GLY A 15 -12.89 45.63 -19.27
C GLY A 15 -14.33 45.80 -18.72
N ARG A 16 -14.77 47.06 -18.56
CA ARG A 16 -16.13 47.43 -18.10
C ARG A 16 -17.24 47.22 -19.16
N GLY A 17 -16.90 46.67 -20.34
CA GLY A 17 -17.73 46.71 -21.55
C GLY A 17 -18.25 45.38 -22.10
N GLY A 18 -17.98 44.24 -21.46
CA GLY A 18 -18.59 42.95 -21.82
C GLY A 18 -18.03 42.28 -23.08
N GLY A 19 -16.71 42.25 -23.25
CA GLY A 19 -16.07 41.31 -24.19
C GLY A 19 -16.39 39.86 -23.83
N ALA A 20 -16.35 38.96 -24.82
CA ALA A 20 -16.58 37.54 -24.57
C ALA A 20 -15.31 36.94 -23.95
N ASN A 21 -15.41 36.48 -22.70
CA ASN A 21 -14.33 35.80 -21.99
C ASN A 21 -13.79 34.62 -22.80
N GLU A 22 -12.49 34.60 -23.05
CA GLU A 22 -11.75 33.57 -23.79
C GLU A 22 -11.12 32.52 -22.87
N ASP A 23 -11.03 32.79 -21.57
CA ASP A 23 -10.67 31.82 -20.55
C ASP A 23 -11.76 30.75 -20.37
N PHE A 24 -11.32 29.55 -20.02
CA PHE A 24 -12.23 28.49 -19.60
C PHE A 24 -11.61 27.58 -18.55
N ALA A 25 -12.38 27.22 -17.53
CA ALA A 25 -11.98 26.20 -16.57
C ALA A 25 -13.14 25.25 -16.25
N ALA A 26 -12.80 24.01 -15.94
CA ALA A 26 -13.77 23.01 -15.51
C ALA A 26 -13.11 22.03 -14.53
N ALA A 27 -13.92 21.47 -13.65
CA ALA A 27 -13.53 20.35 -12.80
C ALA A 27 -14.64 19.30 -12.78
N MET A 28 -14.25 18.04 -12.68
CA MET A 28 -15.15 16.91 -12.61
C MET A 28 -14.59 15.84 -11.66
N ALA A 29 -15.44 15.34 -10.77
CA ALA A 29 -15.14 14.20 -9.90
C ALA A 29 -15.86 12.97 -10.45
N GLY A 30 -15.28 11.78 -10.28
CA GLY A 30 -15.92 10.53 -10.68
C GLY A 30 -17.12 10.19 -9.79
N ASP A 31 -18.15 9.57 -10.38
CA ASP A 31 -19.32 9.07 -9.65
C ASP A 31 -18.97 7.85 -8.77
N ASP A 32 -19.88 7.43 -7.86
CA ASP A 32 -19.72 6.31 -6.90
C ASP A 32 -19.25 4.97 -7.51
N GLY A 33 -19.37 4.76 -8.83
CA GLY A 33 -18.83 3.61 -9.58
C GLY A 33 -17.47 3.85 -10.27
N GLU A 34 -17.12 5.10 -10.55
CA GLU A 34 -15.85 5.56 -11.16
C GLU A 34 -14.82 6.01 -10.12
N ASP A 35 -15.16 5.81 -8.86
CA ASP A 35 -14.50 6.19 -7.61
C ASP A 35 -13.01 5.79 -7.48
N GLN A 36 -12.47 5.03 -8.45
CA GLN A 36 -11.05 4.67 -8.59
C GLN A 36 -10.23 5.62 -9.49
N ARG A 37 -10.88 6.52 -10.24
CA ARG A 37 -10.22 7.48 -11.15
C ARG A 37 -9.97 8.84 -10.52
N GLY A 38 -10.64 9.14 -9.41
CA GLY A 38 -10.45 10.38 -8.66
C GLY A 38 -11.15 11.57 -9.32
N ALA A 39 -10.49 12.72 -9.36
CA ALA A 39 -11.02 13.96 -9.92
C ALA A 39 -10.03 14.60 -10.89
N ILE A 40 -10.56 15.35 -11.86
CA ILE A 40 -9.79 16.12 -12.83
C ILE A 40 -10.26 17.57 -12.82
N ALA A 41 -9.31 18.50 -12.91
CA ALA A 41 -9.53 19.92 -13.10
C ALA A 41 -8.65 20.42 -14.23
N ALA A 42 -9.14 21.34 -15.03
CA ALA A 42 -8.35 21.97 -16.08
C ALA A 42 -8.73 23.43 -16.26
N ILE A 43 -7.73 24.25 -16.56
CA ILE A 43 -7.84 25.66 -16.91
C ILE A 43 -7.14 25.89 -18.25
N ALA A 44 -7.67 26.81 -19.04
CA ALA A 44 -7.15 27.19 -20.33
C ALA A 44 -7.44 28.67 -20.58
N ASP A 45 -6.49 29.32 -21.24
CA ASP A 45 -6.58 30.69 -21.75
C ASP A 45 -6.47 30.63 -23.28
N GLY A 46 -7.45 31.24 -23.94
CA GLY A 46 -7.61 31.23 -25.39
C GLY A 46 -6.92 32.42 -26.06
N VAL A 47 -6.10 32.18 -27.07
CA VAL A 47 -5.33 33.26 -27.73
C VAL A 47 -6.22 34.06 -28.69
N SER A 48 -6.40 35.35 -28.41
CA SER A 48 -7.28 36.25 -29.21
C SER A 48 -6.82 36.46 -30.65
N ALA A 49 -5.51 36.38 -30.92
CA ALA A 49 -4.91 36.71 -32.23
C ALA A 49 -5.46 35.87 -33.40
N GLY A 50 -6.04 34.69 -33.10
CA GLY A 50 -6.63 33.80 -34.10
C GLY A 50 -8.16 33.89 -34.27
N GLY A 51 -8.85 34.63 -33.39
CA GLY A 51 -10.30 34.87 -33.46
C GLY A 51 -11.20 33.70 -33.06
N MET A 52 -10.65 32.58 -32.57
CA MET A 52 -11.39 31.44 -32.01
C MET A 52 -10.77 30.95 -30.68
N GLY A 53 -10.18 31.86 -29.89
CA GLY A 53 -9.51 31.53 -28.63
C GLY A 53 -10.48 30.89 -27.64
N ARG A 54 -11.65 31.51 -27.45
CA ARG A 54 -12.73 30.99 -26.61
C ARG A 54 -13.18 29.58 -26.98
N GLU A 55 -13.48 29.31 -28.25
CA GLU A 55 -13.91 27.98 -28.68
C GLU A 55 -12.80 26.93 -28.49
N ALA A 56 -11.54 27.32 -28.70
CA ALA A 56 -10.39 26.45 -28.46
C ALA A 56 -10.25 26.08 -26.98
N ALA A 57 -10.28 27.07 -26.09
CA ALA A 57 -10.18 26.86 -24.63
C ALA A 57 -11.35 25.98 -24.12
N GLN A 58 -12.57 26.36 -24.46
CA GLN A 58 -13.78 25.64 -24.03
C GLN A 58 -13.80 24.20 -24.53
N THR A 59 -13.47 23.95 -25.80
CA THR A 59 -13.50 22.60 -26.38
C THR A 59 -12.39 21.73 -25.80
N THR A 60 -11.19 22.29 -25.62
CA THR A 60 -10.03 21.56 -25.08
C THR A 60 -10.30 21.11 -23.65
N VAL A 61 -10.74 22.03 -22.78
CA VAL A 61 -11.01 21.73 -21.37
C VAL A 61 -12.20 20.78 -21.24
N THR A 62 -13.31 21.03 -21.94
CA THR A 62 -14.53 20.20 -21.84
C THR A 62 -14.28 18.77 -22.30
N SER A 63 -13.57 18.59 -23.42
CA SER A 63 -13.24 17.26 -23.92
C SER A 63 -12.29 16.54 -22.97
N LEU A 64 -11.26 17.24 -22.44
CA LEU A 64 -10.31 16.63 -21.53
C LEU A 64 -10.96 16.10 -20.25
N VAL A 65 -11.76 16.93 -19.56
CA VAL A 65 -12.38 16.53 -18.29
C VAL A 65 -13.39 15.40 -18.50
N ARG A 66 -14.12 15.38 -19.63
CA ARG A 66 -15.10 14.32 -19.94
C ARG A 66 -14.44 13.02 -20.38
N ASP A 67 -13.50 13.08 -21.32
CA ASP A 67 -12.89 11.88 -21.91
C ASP A 67 -11.99 11.13 -20.92
N TYR A 68 -11.47 11.82 -19.89
CA TYR A 68 -10.64 11.22 -18.85
C TYR A 68 -11.29 9.98 -18.20
N PHE A 69 -12.58 10.07 -17.87
CA PHE A 69 -13.31 8.97 -17.22
C PHE A 69 -13.62 7.81 -18.19
N GLY A 70 -13.58 8.06 -19.51
CA GLY A 70 -13.74 7.05 -20.55
C GLY A 70 -12.48 6.24 -20.90
N THR A 71 -11.30 6.63 -20.41
CA THR A 71 -10.03 5.92 -20.72
C THR A 71 -9.99 4.50 -20.11
N PRO A 72 -9.07 3.58 -20.47
CA PRO A 72 -8.95 2.31 -19.75
C PRO A 72 -8.46 2.47 -18.29
N ALA A 73 -9.06 1.76 -17.33
CA ALA A 73 -8.71 1.86 -15.90
C ALA A 73 -7.27 1.40 -15.56
N THR A 74 -6.67 0.60 -16.44
CA THR A 74 -5.29 0.09 -16.33
C THR A 74 -4.24 1.10 -16.76
N TRP A 75 -4.62 2.21 -17.38
CA TRP A 75 -3.67 3.24 -17.80
C TRP A 75 -3.17 4.05 -16.62
N ASP A 76 -1.89 4.40 -16.66
CA ASP A 76 -1.34 5.45 -15.80
C ASP A 76 -1.99 6.79 -16.16
N THR A 77 -2.14 7.65 -15.16
CA THR A 77 -2.81 8.94 -15.31
C THR A 77 -2.13 9.83 -16.36
N THR A 78 -0.80 9.87 -16.44
CA THR A 78 -0.12 10.69 -17.45
C THR A 78 -0.28 10.13 -18.85
N VAL A 79 -0.31 8.80 -19.00
CA VAL A 79 -0.59 8.14 -20.28
C VAL A 79 -2.01 8.46 -20.75
N ALA A 80 -2.99 8.46 -19.84
CA ALA A 80 -4.35 8.85 -20.16
C ALA A 80 -4.43 10.32 -20.62
N LEU A 81 -3.82 11.24 -19.87
CA LEU A 81 -3.75 12.66 -20.24
C LEU A 81 -3.07 12.87 -21.60
N ASP A 82 -1.92 12.22 -21.84
CA ASP A 82 -1.16 12.33 -23.08
C ASP A 82 -1.99 11.94 -24.31
N ARG A 83 -2.70 10.82 -24.22
CA ARG A 83 -3.54 10.33 -25.32
C ARG A 83 -4.70 11.27 -25.61
N ILE A 84 -5.35 11.81 -24.59
CA ILE A 84 -6.47 12.73 -24.76
C ILE A 84 -5.97 14.07 -25.32
N ILE A 85 -4.94 14.66 -24.72
CA ILE A 85 -4.39 15.96 -25.12
C ILE A 85 -3.85 15.89 -26.55
N ALA A 86 -3.13 14.82 -26.92
CA ALA A 86 -2.64 14.64 -28.29
C ALA A 86 -3.78 14.53 -29.31
N ALA A 87 -4.88 13.84 -28.96
CA ALA A 87 -6.06 13.74 -29.83
C ALA A 87 -6.75 15.09 -30.01
N GLN A 88 -6.90 15.87 -28.94
CA GLN A 88 -7.48 17.22 -28.99
C GLN A 88 -6.61 18.18 -29.81
N ASN A 89 -5.28 18.15 -29.62
CA ASN A 89 -4.34 18.94 -30.40
C ASN A 89 -4.43 18.62 -31.90
N ALA A 90 -4.42 17.34 -32.26
CA ALA A 90 -4.50 16.91 -33.66
C ALA A 90 -5.83 17.34 -34.32
N TRP A 91 -6.93 17.29 -33.58
CA TRP A 91 -8.23 17.76 -34.06
C TRP A 91 -8.23 19.28 -34.28
N LEU A 92 -7.75 20.07 -33.31
CA LEU A 92 -7.72 21.52 -33.39
C LEU A 92 -6.75 22.02 -34.48
N ALA A 93 -5.54 21.47 -34.56
CA ALA A 93 -4.58 21.77 -35.63
C ALA A 93 -5.15 21.43 -37.02
N GLY A 94 -5.90 20.32 -37.13
CA GLY A 94 -6.61 19.94 -38.35
C GLY A 94 -7.74 20.90 -38.74
N ILE A 95 -8.42 21.52 -37.76
CA ILE A 95 -9.41 22.59 -38.02
C ILE A 95 -8.71 23.87 -38.47
N ASN A 96 -7.65 24.28 -37.77
CA ASN A 96 -6.86 25.47 -38.07
C ASN A 96 -6.35 25.46 -39.53
N ARG A 97 -5.84 24.30 -40.00
CA ARG A 97 -5.44 24.14 -41.42
C ARG A 97 -6.56 24.39 -42.43
N ARG A 98 -7.81 24.03 -42.09
CA ARG A 98 -8.96 24.13 -43.00
C ARG A 98 -9.63 25.51 -42.96
N ARG A 99 -9.45 26.26 -41.86
CA ARG A 99 -10.15 27.54 -41.60
C ARG A 99 -9.25 28.77 -41.69
N ALA A 100 -8.03 28.62 -42.16
CA ALA A 100 -7.11 29.74 -42.36
C ALA A 100 -7.81 30.92 -43.10
N PRO A 101 -7.71 32.17 -42.59
CA PRO A 101 -6.77 32.63 -41.57
C PRO A 101 -7.22 32.52 -40.10
N ALA A 102 -8.42 32.02 -39.80
CA ALA A 102 -8.88 31.87 -38.41
C ALA A 102 -8.19 30.69 -37.72
N LEU A 103 -7.65 30.93 -36.52
CA LEU A 103 -6.92 29.95 -35.71
C LEU A 103 -7.53 29.88 -34.31
N GLY A 104 -7.84 28.68 -33.84
CA GLY A 104 -8.12 28.42 -32.44
C GLY A 104 -6.85 27.93 -31.76
N LEU A 105 -6.30 28.73 -30.85
CA LEU A 105 -5.12 28.38 -30.06
C LEU A 105 -5.45 28.59 -28.59
N THR A 106 -4.95 27.72 -27.72
CA THR A 106 -5.20 27.82 -26.29
C THR A 106 -4.04 27.24 -25.48
N THR A 107 -3.86 27.76 -24.27
CA THR A 107 -3.07 27.11 -23.23
C THR A 107 -3.88 25.96 -22.61
N LEU A 108 -3.22 25.13 -21.81
CA LEU A 108 -3.86 24.08 -21.04
C LEU A 108 -3.01 23.74 -19.82
N THR A 109 -3.60 23.85 -18.64
CA THR A 109 -3.07 23.28 -17.41
C THR A 109 -4.12 22.37 -16.79
N ALA A 110 -3.80 21.09 -16.68
CA ALA A 110 -4.70 20.07 -16.16
C ALA A 110 -4.10 19.38 -14.93
N LEU A 111 -4.90 19.24 -13.88
CA LEU A 111 -4.57 18.56 -12.63
C LEU A 111 -5.53 17.38 -12.45
N VAL A 112 -4.97 16.20 -12.25
CA VAL A 112 -5.71 15.00 -11.85
C VAL A 112 -5.30 14.62 -10.44
N LEU A 113 -6.29 14.44 -9.57
CA LEU A 113 -6.13 13.91 -8.21
C LEU A 113 -6.66 12.48 -8.19
N ARG A 114 -5.78 11.48 -8.03
CA ARG A 114 -6.14 10.06 -7.97
C ARG A 114 -5.41 9.35 -6.83
N GLY A 115 -6.14 8.66 -5.95
CA GLY A 115 -5.54 7.95 -4.80
C GLY A 115 -4.97 8.91 -3.76
N GLN A 116 -3.65 8.88 -3.55
CA GLN A 116 -2.92 9.90 -2.77
C GLN A 116 -1.95 10.70 -3.63
N SER A 117 -2.14 10.67 -4.95
CA SER A 117 -1.24 11.28 -5.91
C SER A 117 -1.96 12.34 -6.73
N TYR A 118 -1.19 13.31 -7.20
CA TYR A 118 -1.60 14.23 -8.24
C TYR A 118 -0.72 14.04 -9.48
N ALA A 119 -1.32 14.23 -10.65
CA ALA A 119 -0.62 14.34 -11.91
C ALA A 119 -1.05 15.63 -12.60
N LEU A 120 -0.07 16.40 -13.06
CA LEU A 120 -0.26 17.67 -13.73
C LEU A 120 0.26 17.56 -15.17
N ALA A 121 -0.50 18.08 -16.12
CA ALA A 121 -0.13 18.20 -17.52
C ALA A 121 -0.24 19.68 -17.93
N HIS A 122 0.78 20.22 -18.59
CA HIS A 122 0.87 21.65 -18.84
C HIS A 122 1.41 21.99 -20.24
N VAL A 123 0.76 22.97 -20.87
CA VAL A 123 1.15 23.64 -22.11
C VAL A 123 0.71 25.11 -22.07
N GLY A 124 1.65 26.03 -22.19
CA GLY A 124 1.37 27.46 -22.36
C GLY A 124 1.90 28.23 -21.17
N ASP A 125 1.19 29.26 -20.73
CA ASP A 125 1.59 30.11 -19.60
C ASP A 125 0.56 30.18 -18.48
N THR A 126 -0.54 29.42 -18.54
CA THR A 126 -1.39 29.19 -17.36
C THR A 126 -0.60 28.50 -16.26
N ARG A 127 -0.72 28.97 -15.02
CA ARG A 127 0.10 28.47 -13.92
C ARG A 127 -0.68 27.62 -12.93
N ALA A 128 -0.02 26.61 -12.37
CA ALA A 128 -0.52 25.88 -11.21
C ALA A 128 0.42 26.00 -10.02
N TYR A 129 -0.14 26.19 -8.85
CA TYR A 129 0.57 26.28 -7.59
C TYR A 129 0.06 25.22 -6.60
N LEU A 130 0.95 24.71 -5.76
CA LEU A 130 0.62 23.91 -4.58
C LEU A 130 0.94 24.71 -3.32
N LEU A 131 -0.06 24.86 -2.45
CA LEU A 131 0.10 25.48 -1.14
C LEU A 131 0.00 24.41 -0.06
N ARG A 132 1.12 24.17 0.64
CA ARG A 132 1.24 23.17 1.70
C ARG A 132 1.95 23.75 2.91
N GLY A 133 1.32 23.66 4.09
CA GLY A 133 1.93 24.06 5.36
C GLY A 133 2.44 25.50 5.39
N GLY A 134 1.79 26.44 4.68
CA GLY A 134 2.24 27.83 4.58
C GLY A 134 3.10 28.15 3.36
N ALA A 135 3.69 27.15 2.70
CA ALA A 135 4.60 27.34 1.56
C ALA A 135 3.88 27.19 0.22
N LEU A 136 4.02 28.20 -0.66
CA LEU A 136 3.53 28.18 -2.03
C LEU A 136 4.63 27.70 -2.97
N GLU A 137 4.35 26.66 -3.75
CA GLU A 137 5.25 26.07 -4.74
C GLU A 137 4.64 26.19 -6.14
N LEU A 138 5.39 26.74 -7.10
CA LEU A 138 5.00 26.74 -8.51
C LEU A 138 5.23 25.36 -9.13
N LEU A 139 4.18 24.80 -9.74
CA LEU A 139 4.20 23.46 -10.33
C LEU A 139 4.54 23.45 -11.82
N THR A 140 4.24 24.53 -12.54
CA THR A 140 4.37 24.68 -14.00
C THR A 140 5.61 25.49 -14.40
N THR A 141 5.96 25.44 -15.68
CA THR A 141 6.99 26.31 -16.29
C THR A 141 6.42 26.94 -17.54
N ASP A 142 6.39 28.27 -17.62
CA ASP A 142 5.75 28.98 -18.73
C ASP A 142 6.47 28.70 -20.06
N HIS A 143 5.68 28.43 -21.10
CA HIS A 143 6.13 28.22 -22.46
C HIS A 143 6.08 29.51 -23.28
N THR A 144 6.73 30.58 -22.84
CA THR A 144 6.79 31.88 -23.53
C THR A 144 8.18 32.20 -24.09
N VAL A 145 8.27 33.20 -24.97
CA VAL A 145 9.56 33.68 -25.48
C VAL A 145 10.33 34.38 -24.35
N ALA A 146 11.57 33.95 -24.11
CA ALA A 146 12.47 34.51 -23.10
C ALA A 146 13.05 35.87 -23.54
N HIS A 147 12.19 36.83 -23.87
CA HIS A 147 12.55 38.20 -24.23
C HIS A 147 11.52 39.18 -23.64
N PRO A 148 11.94 40.28 -22.99
CA PRO A 148 11.02 41.21 -22.31
C PRO A 148 9.90 41.74 -23.21
N ASP A 149 10.23 42.02 -24.48
CA ASP A 149 9.27 42.56 -25.46
C ASP A 149 8.30 41.49 -26.02
N PHE A 150 8.55 40.20 -25.78
CA PHE A 150 7.77 39.08 -26.32
C PHE A 150 7.32 38.10 -25.22
N ALA A 151 7.31 38.53 -23.96
CA ALA A 151 6.99 37.68 -22.82
C ALA A 151 5.57 37.08 -22.87
N HIS A 152 4.65 37.70 -23.64
CA HIS A 152 3.29 37.23 -23.88
C HIS A 152 3.15 36.32 -25.13
N GLN A 153 4.25 36.02 -25.82
CA GLN A 153 4.23 35.17 -27.01
C GLN A 153 4.49 33.71 -26.63
N LEU A 154 3.48 32.86 -26.85
CA LEU A 154 3.57 31.43 -26.60
C LEU A 154 4.52 30.74 -27.60
N THR A 155 5.45 29.96 -27.06
CA THR A 155 6.30 29.02 -27.81
C THR A 155 5.65 27.65 -27.96
N ARG A 156 4.67 27.31 -27.12
CA ARG A 156 3.86 26.09 -27.20
C ARG A 156 2.41 26.39 -26.82
N SER A 157 1.48 25.93 -27.64
CA SER A 157 0.03 26.00 -27.35
C SER A 157 -0.69 24.87 -28.06
N ILE A 158 -1.88 24.52 -27.56
CA ILE A 158 -2.75 23.54 -28.21
C ILE A 158 -3.26 24.14 -29.52
N GLY A 159 -3.15 23.37 -30.61
CA GLY A 159 -3.62 23.75 -31.94
C GLY A 159 -2.58 24.48 -32.81
N ALA A 160 -1.39 24.80 -32.29
CA ALA A 160 -0.33 25.47 -33.05
C ALA A 160 0.38 24.52 -34.03
N ASP A 161 0.82 23.36 -33.53
CA ASP A 161 1.62 22.38 -34.27
C ASP A 161 0.98 20.99 -34.32
N ASP A 162 1.35 20.19 -35.33
CA ASP A 162 0.90 18.79 -35.44
C ASP A 162 1.41 17.89 -34.30
N ARG A 163 2.59 18.23 -33.75
CA ARG A 163 3.20 17.52 -32.64
C ARG A 163 3.32 18.47 -31.46
N LEU A 164 2.63 18.11 -30.39
CA LEU A 164 2.64 18.84 -29.14
C LEU A 164 3.54 18.12 -28.13
N VAL A 165 4.39 18.89 -27.45
CA VAL A 165 5.14 18.42 -26.28
C VAL A 165 4.44 18.95 -25.04
N VAL A 166 3.99 18.03 -24.19
CA VAL A 166 3.30 18.32 -22.93
C VAL A 166 4.25 18.08 -21.76
N ASP A 167 4.30 19.04 -20.85
CA ASP A 167 5.09 18.90 -19.64
C ASP A 167 4.25 18.20 -18.56
N TYR A 168 4.83 17.17 -17.93
CA TYR A 168 4.17 16.40 -16.87
C TYR A 168 4.87 16.54 -15.54
N ARG A 169 4.10 16.67 -14.47
CA ARG A 169 4.60 16.66 -13.10
C ARG A 169 3.71 15.79 -12.22
N GLN A 170 4.31 14.89 -11.46
CA GLN A 170 3.59 14.04 -10.49
C GLN A 170 4.06 14.35 -9.08
N GLY A 171 3.20 14.05 -8.10
CA GLY A 171 3.55 14.15 -6.68
C GLY A 171 2.44 13.63 -5.79
N GLU A 172 2.60 13.80 -4.49
CA GLU A 172 1.62 13.35 -3.50
C GLU A 172 0.66 14.47 -3.14
N ALA A 173 -0.61 14.11 -2.96
CA ALA A 173 -1.63 14.97 -2.40
C ALA A 173 -1.94 14.56 -0.94
N GLN A 174 -1.91 15.54 -0.06
CA GLN A 174 -2.13 15.42 1.37
C GLN A 174 -3.43 16.13 1.75
N THR A 175 -4.05 15.68 2.84
CA THR A 175 -5.17 16.42 3.43
C THR A 175 -4.70 17.81 3.87
N GLY A 176 -5.42 18.85 3.46
CA GLY A 176 -5.08 20.24 3.67
C GLY A 176 -4.34 20.90 2.49
N ASP A 177 -3.87 20.13 1.50
CA ASP A 177 -3.28 20.71 0.30
C ASP A 177 -4.29 21.57 -0.46
N LEU A 178 -3.80 22.68 -1.01
CA LEU A 178 -4.57 23.58 -1.83
C LEU A 178 -3.85 23.79 -3.17
N PHE A 179 -4.46 23.32 -4.25
CA PHE A 179 -4.00 23.54 -5.62
C PHE A 179 -4.69 24.79 -6.17
N VAL A 180 -3.91 25.69 -6.76
CA VAL A 180 -4.38 26.97 -7.30
C VAL A 180 -3.95 27.08 -8.76
N LEU A 181 -4.91 27.03 -9.69
CA LEU A 181 -4.70 27.11 -11.13
C LEU A 181 -5.18 28.48 -11.63
N LEU A 182 -4.31 29.22 -12.33
CA LEU A 182 -4.52 30.63 -12.69
C LEU A 182 -4.22 30.91 -14.16
N THR A 183 -4.99 31.80 -14.78
CA THR A 183 -4.64 32.46 -16.05
C THR A 183 -3.75 33.68 -15.81
N ASP A 184 -3.11 34.18 -16.86
CA ASP A 184 -2.16 35.28 -16.79
C ASP A 184 -2.81 36.61 -16.39
N GLY A 185 -4.10 36.79 -16.68
CA GLY A 185 -4.89 37.88 -16.14
C GLY A 185 -4.95 37.90 -14.60
N VAL A 186 -4.72 36.78 -13.92
CA VAL A 186 -4.55 36.72 -12.46
C VAL A 186 -3.08 36.76 -12.07
N HIS A 187 -2.26 35.80 -12.50
CA HIS A 187 -0.88 35.66 -12.01
C HIS A 187 0.08 36.71 -12.60
N GLY A 188 -0.28 37.39 -13.68
CA GLY A 188 0.44 38.54 -14.21
C GLY A 188 0.22 39.83 -13.38
N SER A 189 -0.91 39.92 -12.68
CA SER A 189 -1.27 41.09 -11.85
C SER A 189 -1.00 40.91 -10.35
N LEU A 190 -0.79 39.66 -9.90
CA LEU A 190 -0.53 39.31 -8.50
C LEU A 190 0.88 38.75 -8.33
N SER A 191 1.60 39.16 -7.29
CA SER A 191 2.86 38.49 -6.92
C SER A 191 2.60 37.13 -6.27
N GLU A 192 3.57 36.23 -6.27
CA GLU A 192 3.46 34.94 -5.56
C GLU A 192 3.15 35.11 -4.07
N ARG A 193 3.64 36.20 -3.45
CA ARG A 193 3.31 36.54 -2.07
C ARG A 193 1.84 36.90 -1.90
N ASP A 194 1.28 37.66 -2.84
CA ASP A 194 -0.14 38.01 -2.83
C ASP A 194 -1.02 36.77 -3.00
N ILE A 195 -0.65 35.88 -3.92
CA ILE A 195 -1.33 34.61 -4.16
C ILE A 195 -1.32 33.75 -2.88
N ALA A 196 -0.16 33.61 -2.23
CA ALA A 196 -0.04 32.84 -1.00
C ALA A 196 -0.93 33.39 0.14
N VAL A 197 -0.97 34.71 0.30
CA VAL A 197 -1.79 35.38 1.32
C VAL A 197 -3.29 35.22 1.04
N LEU A 198 -3.72 35.43 -0.21
CA LEU A 198 -5.13 35.31 -0.59
C LEU A 198 -5.62 33.85 -0.53
N ALA A 199 -4.72 32.89 -0.80
CA ALA A 199 -5.00 31.47 -0.69
C ALA A 199 -5.01 30.94 0.77
N GLN A 200 -4.58 31.73 1.74
CA GLN A 200 -4.65 31.44 3.19
C GLN A 200 -5.38 32.56 3.95
N PRO A 201 -6.71 32.68 3.82
CA PRO A 201 -7.45 33.71 4.50
C PRO A 201 -7.35 33.56 6.03
N PRO A 202 -7.33 34.67 6.81
CA PRO A 202 -7.13 34.65 8.27
C PRO A 202 -8.26 33.99 9.08
N LEU A 203 -9.42 33.76 8.45
CA LEU A 203 -10.59 33.13 9.07
C LEU A 203 -10.59 31.64 8.79
N GLU A 204 -10.59 30.81 9.85
CA GLU A 204 -10.84 29.37 9.73
C GLU A 204 -12.20 29.15 9.06
N GLY A 205 -12.21 28.43 7.92
CA GLY A 205 -13.44 28.02 7.24
C GLY A 205 -13.71 28.64 5.85
N ALA A 206 -12.78 29.39 5.25
CA ALA A 206 -12.95 29.82 3.87
C ALA A 206 -12.97 28.63 2.90
N ASP A 207 -14.04 28.51 2.12
CA ASP A 207 -14.16 27.51 1.07
C ASP A 207 -13.28 27.86 -0.15
N ALA A 208 -13.05 26.87 -1.02
CA ALA A 208 -12.26 27.09 -2.23
C ALA A 208 -12.90 28.17 -3.14
N GLN A 209 -14.23 28.29 -3.14
CA GLN A 209 -14.97 29.28 -3.91
C GLN A 209 -14.63 30.72 -3.52
N SER A 210 -14.59 31.01 -2.22
CA SER A 210 -14.23 32.33 -1.70
C SER A 210 -12.79 32.70 -2.04
N ILE A 211 -11.88 31.73 -2.04
CA ILE A 211 -10.47 31.93 -2.42
C ILE A 211 -10.36 32.26 -3.92
N SER A 212 -11.02 31.48 -4.79
CA SER A 212 -11.03 31.77 -6.23
C SER A 212 -11.54 33.18 -6.52
N GLN A 213 -12.63 33.59 -5.86
CA GLN A 213 -13.19 34.93 -6.01
C GLN A 213 -12.23 36.02 -5.52
N ALA A 214 -11.59 35.82 -4.36
CA ALA A 214 -10.63 36.78 -3.81
C ALA A 214 -9.41 36.99 -4.72
N LEU A 215 -8.90 35.92 -5.35
CA LEU A 215 -7.79 35.99 -6.31
C LEU A 215 -8.18 36.84 -7.53
N VAL A 216 -9.33 36.56 -8.12
CA VAL A 216 -9.82 37.26 -9.31
C VAL A 216 -10.18 38.73 -9.00
N ASP A 217 -10.83 39.00 -7.87
CA ASP A 217 -11.15 40.36 -7.44
C ASP A 217 -9.89 41.19 -7.14
N ALA A 218 -8.88 40.58 -6.51
CA ALA A 218 -7.61 41.25 -6.26
C ALA A 218 -6.86 41.59 -7.57
N ALA A 219 -6.87 40.68 -8.54
CA ALA A 219 -6.28 40.94 -9.86
C ALA A 219 -6.97 42.12 -10.56
N ARG A 220 -8.31 42.17 -10.50
CA ARG A 220 -9.09 43.29 -11.04
C ARG A 220 -8.81 44.61 -10.32
N GLN A 221 -8.70 44.60 -8.99
CA GLN A 221 -8.39 45.80 -8.21
C GLN A 221 -6.99 46.34 -8.51
N ARG A 222 -6.05 45.46 -8.87
CA ARG A 222 -4.70 45.83 -9.35
C ARG A 222 -4.66 46.25 -10.81
N GLY A 223 -5.81 46.26 -11.49
CA GLY A 223 -5.95 46.78 -12.85
C GLY A 223 -5.60 45.77 -13.92
N SER A 224 -5.82 44.46 -13.68
CA SER A 224 -5.70 43.45 -14.73
C SER A 224 -6.48 43.87 -15.99
N GLY A 225 -5.77 43.85 -17.12
CA GLY A 225 -6.29 44.24 -18.43
C GLY A 225 -6.84 43.08 -19.24
N ASP A 226 -6.70 41.84 -18.74
CA ASP A 226 -7.05 40.60 -19.44
C ASP A 226 -8.17 39.83 -18.73
N ASP A 227 -8.64 38.76 -19.36
CA ASP A 227 -9.53 37.79 -18.75
C ASP A 227 -8.83 37.14 -17.54
N ALA A 228 -9.51 37.12 -16.41
CA ALA A 228 -8.94 36.71 -15.13
C ALA A 228 -9.70 35.52 -14.56
N THR A 229 -9.09 34.34 -14.59
CA THR A 229 -9.70 33.09 -14.14
C THR A 229 -8.85 32.39 -13.10
N ALA A 230 -9.52 31.92 -12.03
CA ALA A 230 -8.92 31.12 -10.96
C ALA A 230 -9.77 29.87 -10.68
N LEU A 231 -9.09 28.72 -10.64
CA LEU A 231 -9.64 27.44 -10.24
C LEU A 231 -8.86 26.90 -9.04
N VAL A 232 -9.54 26.67 -7.94
CA VAL A 232 -8.93 26.26 -6.66
C VAL A 232 -9.49 24.92 -6.24
N LEU A 233 -8.62 24.00 -5.83
CA LEU A 233 -8.98 22.68 -5.31
C LEU A 233 -8.34 22.47 -3.95
N ARG A 234 -9.16 22.29 -2.92
CA ARG A 234 -8.74 21.96 -1.55
C ARG A 234 -9.00 20.49 -1.27
N VAL A 235 -7.97 19.79 -0.81
CA VAL A 235 -8.07 18.39 -0.37
C VAL A 235 -8.58 18.35 1.08
N ARG A 236 -9.87 18.05 1.29
CA ARG A 236 -10.48 17.90 2.63
C ARG A 236 -10.28 16.51 3.23
N GLY A 237 -10.15 15.50 2.38
CA GLY A 237 -9.83 14.13 2.80
C GLY A 237 -9.12 13.39 1.67
N ALA A 238 -7.97 12.79 1.98
CA ALA A 238 -7.25 11.96 1.01
C ALA A 238 -7.87 10.55 0.95
N ALA A 239 -7.97 9.98 -0.26
CA ALA A 239 -8.39 8.59 -0.40
C ALA A 239 -7.40 7.65 0.32
N THR A 240 -7.85 6.43 0.63
CA THR A 240 -6.95 5.41 1.18
C THR A 240 -5.81 5.16 0.20
N ALA A 241 -4.55 5.26 0.66
CA ALA A 241 -3.36 5.02 -0.17
C ALA A 241 -3.56 3.80 -1.07
N THR A 242 -3.37 3.96 -2.38
CA THR A 242 -3.44 2.82 -3.30
C THR A 242 -2.11 2.08 -3.33
N LEU A 243 -2.14 0.84 -3.82
CA LEU A 243 -0.90 0.08 -4.01
C LEU A 243 0.01 0.74 -5.06
N HIS A 244 -0.58 1.37 -6.08
CA HIS A 244 0.15 2.12 -7.11
C HIS A 244 0.93 3.27 -6.50
N ASP A 245 0.30 4.04 -5.60
CA ASP A 245 0.98 5.15 -4.89
C ASP A 245 2.19 4.65 -4.09
N ALA A 246 2.06 3.50 -3.41
CA ALA A 246 3.15 2.89 -2.67
C ALA A 246 4.28 2.40 -3.60
N GLN A 247 3.93 1.85 -4.76
CA GLN A 247 4.90 1.38 -5.76
C GLN A 247 5.64 2.53 -6.44
N LEU A 248 4.96 3.65 -6.74
CA LEU A 248 5.58 4.85 -7.28
C LEU A 248 6.62 5.42 -6.30
N ARG A 249 6.24 5.64 -5.03
CA ARG A 249 7.19 6.06 -3.98
C ARG A 249 8.38 5.11 -3.88
N ALA A 250 8.09 3.82 -3.87
CA ALA A 250 9.11 2.79 -3.83
C ALA A 250 10.00 2.84 -5.05
N SER A 251 9.55 3.36 -6.20
CA SER A 251 10.30 3.45 -7.46
C SER A 251 11.21 4.68 -7.53
N GLU A 252 10.73 5.82 -7.06
CA GLU A 252 11.38 7.14 -7.16
C GLU A 252 12.47 7.34 -6.11
N LEU A 253 12.25 6.83 -4.90
CA LEU A 253 13.17 7.05 -3.78
C LEU A 253 14.32 6.02 -3.79
N PRO A 254 15.58 6.47 -3.59
CA PRO A 254 16.72 5.57 -3.50
C PRO A 254 16.66 4.77 -2.19
N VAL A 255 17.13 3.52 -2.22
CA VAL A 255 17.32 2.75 -0.98
C VAL A 255 18.51 3.34 -0.22
N PRO A 256 18.39 3.62 1.09
CA PRO A 256 19.48 4.19 1.86
C PRO A 256 20.70 3.26 1.92
N PRO A 257 21.93 3.81 1.98
CA PRO A 257 23.14 3.02 2.19
C PRO A 257 23.10 2.31 3.57
N PRO A 258 24.02 1.36 3.83
CA PRO A 258 24.22 0.82 5.19
C PRO A 258 24.41 1.94 6.20
N LEU A 259 23.52 2.04 7.18
CA LEU A 259 23.59 3.06 8.23
C LEU A 259 24.30 2.49 9.46
N LYS A 260 25.14 3.32 10.09
CA LYS A 260 25.81 3.01 11.35
C LYS A 260 25.13 3.73 12.50
N VAL A 261 25.37 3.24 13.72
CA VAL A 261 24.91 3.93 14.93
C VAL A 261 25.48 5.34 14.97
N GLY A 262 24.61 6.34 15.13
CA GLY A 262 24.94 7.77 15.08
C GLY A 262 24.65 8.44 13.74
N ASP A 263 24.49 7.69 12.65
CA ASP A 263 24.13 8.27 11.35
C ASP A 263 22.70 8.84 11.39
N THR A 264 22.45 9.84 10.56
CA THR A 264 21.16 10.53 10.47
C THR A 264 20.54 10.39 9.08
N LEU A 265 19.25 10.09 9.02
CA LEU A 265 18.45 10.05 7.79
C LEU A 265 17.10 10.74 8.07
N ASP A 266 16.75 11.77 7.30
CA ASP A 266 15.48 12.52 7.41
C ASP A 266 15.09 12.92 8.86
N GLY A 267 16.07 13.41 9.64
CA GLY A 267 15.86 13.81 11.03
C GLY A 267 15.83 12.67 12.05
N LEU A 268 16.00 11.42 11.61
CA LEU A 268 16.07 10.23 12.46
C LEU A 268 17.54 9.83 12.65
N THR A 269 17.98 9.68 13.90
CA THR A 269 19.31 9.19 14.25
C THR A 269 19.27 7.69 14.53
N VAL A 270 20.14 6.91 13.90
CA VAL A 270 20.25 5.46 14.13
C VAL A 270 20.82 5.19 15.52
N THR A 271 20.12 4.38 16.31
CA THR A 271 20.56 3.98 17.66
C THR A 271 21.05 2.53 17.71
N ALA A 272 20.51 1.64 16.87
CA ALA A 272 20.95 0.25 16.78
C ALA A 272 20.57 -0.38 15.43
N LEU A 273 21.37 -1.35 14.99
CA LEU A 273 20.95 -2.32 13.96
C LEU A 273 20.23 -3.47 14.68
N VAL A 274 18.94 -3.64 14.38
CA VAL A 274 18.07 -4.62 15.07
C VAL A 274 18.07 -5.95 14.33
N SER A 275 18.05 -5.91 13.00
CA SER A 275 18.11 -7.11 12.15
C SER A 275 18.78 -6.79 10.82
N ASP A 276 19.61 -7.72 10.35
CA ASP A 276 20.24 -7.71 9.03
C ASP A 276 19.89 -9.01 8.30
N GLY A 277 18.70 -9.04 7.70
CA GLY A 277 18.21 -10.18 6.92
C GLY A 277 18.63 -10.08 5.46
N GLY A 278 18.64 -11.20 4.71
CA GLY A 278 19.13 -11.24 3.32
C GLY A 278 18.38 -10.35 2.30
N VAL A 279 17.19 -9.86 2.66
CA VAL A 279 16.36 -8.97 1.82
C VAL A 279 16.25 -7.57 2.41
N ALA A 280 15.98 -7.48 3.72
CA ALA A 280 15.70 -6.22 4.39
C ALA A 280 16.53 -6.06 5.68
N ARG A 281 16.77 -4.80 6.04
CA ARG A 281 17.39 -4.37 7.29
C ARG A 281 16.39 -3.63 8.14
N LEU A 282 16.50 -3.83 9.45
CA LEU A 282 15.72 -3.15 10.46
C LEU A 282 16.67 -2.40 11.40
N TYR A 283 16.47 -1.09 11.53
CA TYR A 283 17.21 -0.25 12.46
C TYR A 283 16.26 0.27 13.53
N GLN A 284 16.77 0.41 14.75
CA GLN A 284 16.15 1.27 15.73
C GLN A 284 16.67 2.68 15.47
N VAL A 285 15.75 3.63 15.36
CA VAL A 285 16.06 5.03 15.12
C VAL A 285 15.34 5.91 16.11
N ARG A 286 15.87 7.10 16.35
CA ARG A 286 15.33 8.09 17.27
C ARG A 286 15.14 9.41 16.55
N ASP A 287 13.94 9.97 16.65
CA ASP A 287 13.69 11.34 16.20
C ASP A 287 14.52 12.31 17.03
N ALA A 288 15.31 13.14 16.35
CA ALA A 288 16.22 14.08 16.97
C ALA A 288 15.49 15.15 17.81
N GLN A 289 14.29 15.55 17.41
CA GLN A 289 13.49 16.58 18.08
C GLN A 289 12.67 16.00 19.23
N THR A 290 11.84 15.00 18.94
CA THR A 290 10.89 14.46 19.94
C THR A 290 11.51 13.41 20.85
N ARG A 291 12.70 12.90 20.51
CA ARG A 291 13.39 11.79 21.20
C ARG A 291 12.63 10.46 21.17
N ARG A 292 11.53 10.38 20.42
CA ARG A 292 10.73 9.16 20.23
C ARG A 292 11.50 8.14 19.39
N LEU A 293 11.38 6.86 19.78
CA LEU A 293 11.98 5.74 19.06
C LEU A 293 11.04 5.20 17.98
N TYR A 294 11.63 4.75 16.88
CA TYR A 294 10.95 4.11 15.76
C TYR A 294 11.76 2.92 15.25
N ALA A 295 11.11 2.01 14.53
CA ALA A 295 11.77 0.96 13.76
C ALA A 295 11.79 1.36 12.28
N LEU A 296 12.97 1.48 11.69
CA LEU A 296 13.16 1.81 10.28
C LEU A 296 13.49 0.53 9.50
N LYS A 297 12.57 0.07 8.65
CA LYS A 297 12.75 -1.08 7.76
C LYS A 297 13.11 -0.58 6.36
N THR A 298 14.16 -1.11 5.77
CA THR A 298 14.61 -0.77 4.40
C THR A 298 15.16 -2.01 3.72
N LEU A 299 15.27 -2.00 2.39
CA LEU A 299 15.93 -3.08 1.66
C LEU A 299 17.45 -3.09 1.92
N GLN A 300 18.04 -4.28 1.77
CA GLN A 300 19.48 -4.46 1.60
C GLN A 300 19.95 -3.67 0.37
N PRO A 301 21.12 -3.00 0.41
CA PRO A 301 21.66 -2.31 -0.76
C PRO A 301 21.85 -3.21 -1.97
N SER A 302 22.18 -4.49 -1.75
CA SER A 302 22.30 -5.49 -2.83
C SER A 302 20.98 -5.82 -3.52
N ARG A 303 19.84 -5.51 -2.89
CA ARG A 303 18.48 -5.67 -3.40
C ARG A 303 17.85 -4.36 -3.85
N ALA A 304 18.58 -3.24 -3.77
CA ALA A 304 18.04 -1.91 -4.02
C ALA A 304 17.50 -1.69 -5.45
N HIS A 305 18.04 -2.42 -6.43
CA HIS A 305 17.62 -2.35 -7.83
C HIS A 305 16.67 -3.47 -8.25
N ASP A 306 16.30 -4.36 -7.32
CA ASP A 306 15.35 -5.42 -7.58
C ASP A 306 13.92 -4.88 -7.52
N ALA A 307 13.26 -4.82 -8.68
CA ALA A 307 11.91 -4.29 -8.80
C ALA A 307 10.88 -5.11 -8.01
N GLU A 308 11.07 -6.44 -7.88
CA GLU A 308 10.13 -7.30 -7.15
C GLU A 308 10.25 -7.10 -5.65
N GLU A 309 11.47 -6.95 -5.12
CA GLU A 309 11.69 -6.70 -3.68
C GLU A 309 11.19 -5.31 -3.27
N ARG A 310 11.39 -4.30 -4.13
CA ARG A 310 10.81 -2.95 -3.92
C ARG A 310 9.28 -2.99 -3.93
N ALA A 311 8.69 -3.71 -4.89
CA ALA A 311 7.25 -3.88 -4.96
C ALA A 311 6.69 -4.64 -3.74
N THR A 312 7.45 -5.59 -3.20
CA THR A 312 7.09 -6.35 -1.98
C THR A 312 7.09 -5.45 -0.75
N LEU A 313 8.14 -4.65 -0.55
CA LEU A 313 8.19 -3.68 0.56
C LEU A 313 7.12 -2.58 0.42
N ALA A 314 6.82 -2.14 -0.81
CA ALA A 314 5.73 -1.22 -1.10
C ALA A 314 4.35 -1.83 -0.76
N HIS A 315 4.14 -3.10 -1.11
CA HIS A 315 2.93 -3.83 -0.80
C HIS A 315 2.74 -4.01 0.72
N GLU A 316 3.81 -4.30 1.45
CA GLU A 316 3.81 -4.32 2.93
C GLU A 316 3.35 -2.97 3.49
N ALA A 317 3.92 -1.86 3.00
CA ALA A 317 3.56 -0.51 3.46
C ALA A 317 2.08 -0.19 3.23
N TRP A 318 1.60 -0.50 2.02
CA TRP A 318 0.21 -0.33 1.63
C TRP A 318 -0.73 -1.13 2.53
N LEU A 319 -0.40 -2.41 2.75
CA LEU A 319 -1.22 -3.32 3.55
C LEU A 319 -1.23 -2.89 5.02
N ALA A 320 -0.07 -2.54 5.58
CA ALA A 320 0.04 -2.04 6.95
C ALA A 320 -0.80 -0.77 7.16
N ARG A 321 -0.80 0.19 6.22
CA ARG A 321 -1.67 1.38 6.29
C ARG A 321 -3.15 1.00 6.24
N ARG A 322 -3.52 0.08 5.35
CA ARG A 322 -4.90 -0.38 5.22
C ARG A 322 -5.42 -1.03 6.52
N MET A 323 -4.58 -1.77 7.23
CA MET A 323 -4.96 -2.48 8.45
C MET A 323 -5.05 -1.58 9.70
N GLN A 324 -4.63 -0.31 9.63
CA GLN A 324 -4.67 0.62 10.77
C GLN A 324 -6.07 1.18 11.08
N GLY A 325 -7.05 1.01 10.20
CA GLY A 325 -8.38 1.62 10.30
C GLY A 325 -9.42 0.88 11.16
N GLY A 326 -9.01 0.01 12.09
CA GLY A 326 -9.97 -0.79 12.87
C GLY A 326 -9.39 -1.40 14.14
N ARG A 327 -10.17 -2.25 14.83
CA ARG A 327 -9.80 -2.92 16.09
C ARG A 327 -8.55 -3.83 16.01
N ALA A 328 -8.00 -4.06 14.82
CA ALA A 328 -6.81 -4.87 14.60
C ALA A 328 -5.55 -4.03 14.84
N ALA A 329 -5.68 -2.70 14.71
CA ALA A 329 -4.60 -1.75 14.84
C ALA A 329 -3.92 -1.83 16.21
N ASP A 330 -4.66 -2.16 17.27
CA ASP A 330 -4.12 -2.25 18.64
C ASP A 330 -3.09 -3.37 18.79
N HIS A 331 -3.17 -4.40 17.96
CA HIS A 331 -2.31 -5.58 17.97
C HIS A 331 -1.45 -5.71 16.71
N LEU A 332 -1.37 -4.66 15.90
CA LEU A 332 -0.45 -4.54 14.77
C LEU A 332 0.50 -3.38 15.04
N VAL A 333 1.71 -3.44 14.48
CA VAL A 333 2.63 -2.32 14.58
C VAL A 333 2.19 -1.21 13.63
N ARG A 334 2.08 0.00 14.16
CA ARG A 334 1.66 1.17 13.39
C ARG A 334 2.79 1.62 12.45
N LEU A 335 2.47 1.75 11.17
CA LEU A 335 3.30 2.39 10.15
C LEU A 335 3.00 3.89 10.09
N HIS A 336 4.04 4.72 10.02
CA HIS A 336 3.96 6.16 9.89
C HIS A 336 4.00 6.62 8.43
N GLY A 337 3.31 7.73 8.15
CA GLY A 337 3.09 8.24 6.79
C GLY A 337 4.23 9.09 6.22
N ALA A 338 4.95 9.80 7.08
CA ALA A 338 5.96 10.79 6.72
C ALA A 338 7.17 10.75 7.67
N ALA A 339 8.31 11.25 7.20
CA ALA A 339 9.48 11.47 8.03
C ALA A 339 9.27 12.69 8.95
N PRO A 340 9.92 12.77 10.13
CA PRO A 340 9.72 13.88 11.08
C PRO A 340 10.04 15.27 10.51
N THR A 341 10.98 15.39 9.58
CA THR A 341 11.50 16.69 9.10
C THR A 341 11.09 17.05 7.67
N GLY A 342 10.10 16.37 7.07
CA GLY A 342 9.61 16.69 5.72
C GLY A 342 9.50 15.46 4.79
N PRO A 343 9.56 15.64 3.45
CA PRO A 343 9.51 14.52 2.51
C PRO A 343 10.71 13.60 2.70
N ALA A 344 10.47 12.29 2.60
CA ALA A 344 11.53 11.29 2.75
C ALA A 344 12.53 11.40 1.59
N THR A 345 13.83 11.34 1.88
CA THR A 345 14.89 11.38 0.85
C THR A 345 15.31 9.98 0.39
N ALA A 346 14.84 8.93 1.08
CA ALA A 346 15.15 7.55 0.80
C ALA A 346 13.94 6.63 1.03
N PHE A 347 13.94 5.45 0.40
CA PHE A 347 12.86 4.48 0.52
C PHE A 347 13.03 3.62 1.77
N TYR A 348 12.21 3.87 2.79
CA TYR A 348 12.10 3.07 4.00
C TYR A 348 10.68 3.11 4.56
N LEU A 349 10.37 2.15 5.41
CA LEU A 349 9.15 2.08 6.20
C LEU A 349 9.47 2.42 7.65
N LEU A 350 8.69 3.33 8.24
CA LEU A 350 8.87 3.78 9.61
C LEU A 350 7.73 3.25 10.48
N TYR A 351 8.05 2.37 11.41
CA TYR A 351 7.11 1.75 12.34
C TYR A 351 7.28 2.28 13.76
N ASP A 352 6.23 2.21 14.57
CA ASP A 352 6.34 2.43 16.01
C ASP A 352 7.35 1.45 16.63
N TRP A 353 8.26 1.97 17.44
CA TRP A 353 9.12 1.14 18.28
C TRP A 353 8.39 0.77 19.56
N HIS A 354 8.30 -0.53 19.84
CA HIS A 354 7.79 -1.04 21.10
C HIS A 354 8.93 -1.67 21.90
N GLY A 355 9.11 -1.25 23.14
CA GLY A 355 9.99 -1.94 24.10
C GLY A 355 9.52 -3.37 24.35
N GLY A 356 10.31 -4.17 25.07
CA GLY A 356 10.07 -5.60 25.25
C GLY A 356 10.80 -6.45 24.22
N GLU A 357 10.21 -7.57 23.83
CA GLU A 357 10.90 -8.59 23.04
C GLU A 357 9.95 -9.48 22.23
N THR A 358 10.51 -10.15 21.22
CA THR A 358 9.81 -11.19 20.47
C THR A 358 9.72 -12.49 21.27
N LEU A 359 8.71 -13.31 20.97
CA LEU A 359 8.60 -14.62 21.59
C LEU A 359 9.78 -15.55 21.21
N GLN A 360 10.44 -15.30 20.08
CA GLN A 360 11.68 -16.01 19.71
C GLN A 360 12.82 -15.65 20.67
N GLN A 361 13.02 -14.36 20.97
CA GLN A 361 14.05 -13.91 21.92
C GLN A 361 13.81 -14.49 23.33
N MET A 362 12.54 -14.64 23.74
CA MET A 362 12.19 -15.34 24.97
C MET A 362 12.61 -16.81 24.95
N LEU A 363 12.31 -17.53 23.86
CA LEU A 363 12.69 -18.94 23.69
C LEU A 363 14.21 -19.13 23.63
N ASP A 364 14.93 -18.23 22.96
CA ASP A 364 16.39 -18.28 22.82
C ASP A 364 17.11 -18.10 24.17
N ARG A 365 16.49 -17.35 25.10
CA ARG A 365 16.94 -17.22 26.50
C ARG A 365 16.56 -18.41 27.37
N GLY A 366 15.98 -19.46 26.79
CA GLY A 366 15.52 -20.66 27.49
C GLY A 366 14.26 -20.46 28.33
N GLN A 367 13.60 -19.30 28.23
CA GLN A 367 12.38 -19.01 28.96
C GLN A 367 11.16 -19.53 28.20
N ARG A 368 10.14 -19.97 28.94
CA ARG A 368 8.89 -20.47 28.36
C ARG A 368 7.71 -19.99 29.20
N PRO A 369 6.60 -19.60 28.56
CA PRO A 369 5.40 -19.21 29.28
C PRO A 369 4.78 -20.44 29.96
N SER A 370 4.14 -20.22 31.10
CA SER A 370 3.18 -21.19 31.64
C SER A 370 2.05 -21.45 30.64
N PRO A 371 1.33 -22.58 30.72
CA PRO A 371 0.19 -22.85 29.85
C PRO A 371 -0.85 -21.72 29.84
N ALA A 372 -1.11 -21.10 30.99
CA ALA A 372 -2.01 -19.96 31.11
C ALA A 372 -1.50 -18.72 30.34
N GLN A 373 -0.21 -18.40 30.46
CA GLN A 373 0.42 -17.31 29.71
C GLN A 373 0.44 -17.60 28.20
N ALA A 374 0.69 -18.84 27.79
CA ALA A 374 0.67 -19.22 26.38
C ALA A 374 -0.72 -19.01 25.75
N VAL A 375 -1.80 -19.32 26.49
CA VAL A 375 -3.18 -19.03 26.08
C VAL A 375 -3.42 -17.51 26.02
N ALA A 376 -2.96 -16.76 27.02
CA ALA A 376 -3.07 -15.30 27.04
C ALA A 376 -2.32 -14.62 25.88
N ILE A 377 -1.24 -15.22 25.39
CA ILE A 377 -0.51 -14.79 24.19
C ILE A 377 -1.28 -15.16 22.92
N ALA A 378 -1.77 -16.40 22.81
CA ALA A 378 -2.42 -16.90 21.60
C ALA A 378 -3.75 -16.21 21.31
N LEU A 379 -4.50 -15.83 22.34
CA LEU A 379 -5.83 -15.23 22.21
C LEU A 379 -5.86 -13.91 21.41
N PRO A 380 -5.07 -12.86 21.76
CA PRO A 380 -5.02 -11.64 20.97
C PRO A 380 -4.50 -11.89 19.55
N VAL A 381 -3.52 -12.78 19.36
CA VAL A 381 -3.01 -13.13 18.02
C VAL A 381 -4.10 -13.76 17.16
N ALA A 382 -4.86 -14.72 17.69
CA ALA A 382 -5.99 -15.33 16.99
C ALA A 382 -7.07 -14.29 16.63
N ARG A 383 -7.37 -13.34 17.54
CA ARG A 383 -8.30 -12.24 17.23
C ARG A 383 -7.77 -11.34 16.11
N THR A 384 -6.48 -11.00 16.11
CA THR A 384 -5.85 -10.21 15.06
C THR A 384 -5.94 -10.92 13.71
N LEU A 385 -5.64 -12.22 13.68
CA LEU A 385 -5.79 -13.05 12.48
C LEU A 385 -7.24 -13.04 11.95
N GLY A 386 -8.24 -13.23 12.82
CA GLY A 386 -9.65 -13.16 12.41
C GLY A 386 -10.04 -11.80 11.82
N GLN A 387 -9.43 -10.72 12.30
CA GLN A 387 -9.62 -9.39 11.72
C GLN A 387 -8.96 -9.23 10.35
N LEU A 388 -7.75 -9.76 10.15
CA LEU A 388 -7.09 -9.79 8.85
C LEU A 388 -7.91 -10.63 7.85
N HIS A 389 -8.36 -11.82 8.26
CA HIS A 389 -9.13 -12.75 7.42
C HIS A 389 -10.45 -12.14 6.95
N ARG A 390 -11.16 -11.40 7.82
CA ARG A 390 -12.38 -10.65 7.42
C ARG A 390 -12.13 -9.58 6.36
N GLN A 391 -10.90 -9.07 6.27
CA GLN A 391 -10.49 -8.09 5.26
C GLN A 391 -9.87 -8.76 4.02
N GLY A 392 -9.92 -10.10 3.94
CA GLY A 392 -9.34 -10.88 2.84
C GLY A 392 -7.81 -10.94 2.88
N VAL A 393 -7.21 -10.69 4.05
CA VAL A 393 -5.75 -10.67 4.24
C VAL A 393 -5.31 -11.93 4.96
N ILE A 394 -4.36 -12.67 4.38
CA ILE A 394 -3.74 -13.87 4.99
C ILE A 394 -2.29 -13.54 5.30
N HIS A 395 -1.85 -13.72 6.54
CA HIS A 395 -0.54 -13.25 7.02
C HIS A 395 0.64 -14.10 6.52
N ARG A 396 0.51 -15.43 6.54
CA ARG A 396 1.46 -16.44 6.04
C ARG A 396 2.81 -16.63 6.75
N ASP A 397 3.12 -15.87 7.79
CA ASP A 397 4.39 -16.01 8.52
C ASP A 397 4.22 -15.80 10.02
N ILE A 398 3.17 -16.40 10.60
CA ILE A 398 2.98 -16.43 12.04
C ILE A 398 3.99 -17.39 12.68
N LYS A 399 4.89 -16.83 13.48
CA LYS A 399 5.95 -17.55 14.21
C LYS A 399 6.41 -16.72 15.41
N PRO A 400 7.11 -17.30 16.41
CA PRO A 400 7.59 -16.55 17.57
C PRO A 400 8.40 -15.30 17.24
N ALA A 401 9.15 -15.29 16.14
CA ALA A 401 9.96 -14.13 15.73
C ALA A 401 9.14 -12.94 15.22
N ASN A 402 7.89 -13.19 14.77
CA ASN A 402 6.98 -12.15 14.28
C ASN A 402 5.87 -11.82 15.31
N LEU A 403 6.03 -12.29 16.55
CA LEU A 403 5.11 -11.99 17.65
C LEU A 403 5.89 -11.26 18.74
N HIS A 404 5.54 -10.00 18.98
CA HIS A 404 6.21 -9.11 19.93
C HIS A 404 5.37 -8.92 21.18
N GLN A 405 5.96 -9.21 22.34
CA GLN A 405 5.39 -8.90 23.64
C GLN A 405 5.95 -7.54 24.09
N GLY A 406 5.10 -6.52 24.06
CA GLY A 406 5.46 -5.19 24.55
C GLY A 406 5.66 -5.16 26.06
N GLU A 407 6.48 -4.23 26.54
CA GLU A 407 6.60 -3.88 27.97
C GLU A 407 5.27 -3.41 28.58
N ASP A 408 4.37 -2.91 27.73
CA ASP A 408 2.98 -2.57 28.07
C ASP A 408 2.06 -3.79 28.25
N GLY A 409 2.59 -5.01 28.11
CA GLY A 409 1.85 -6.26 28.22
C GLY A 409 1.03 -6.61 26.97
N SER A 410 1.09 -5.80 25.91
CA SER A 410 0.31 -6.05 24.70
C SER A 410 1.09 -6.85 23.67
N MET A 411 0.44 -7.91 23.15
CA MET A 411 0.94 -8.70 22.04
C MET A 411 0.68 -7.98 20.72
N ARG A 412 1.71 -7.95 19.88
CA ARG A 412 1.66 -7.35 18.54
C ARG A 412 2.17 -8.34 17.49
N VAL A 413 1.45 -8.40 16.39
CA VAL A 413 1.85 -9.16 15.21
C VAL A 413 2.71 -8.25 14.33
N LEU A 414 3.87 -8.75 13.95
CA LEU A 414 4.87 -8.05 13.13
C LEU A 414 4.86 -8.58 11.69
N ASP A 415 5.36 -7.76 10.77
CA ASP A 415 5.76 -8.11 9.40
C ASP A 415 4.65 -8.67 8.49
N LEU A 416 4.18 -7.82 7.57
CA LEU A 416 3.20 -8.19 6.54
C LEU A 416 3.86 -8.45 5.17
N GLY A 417 5.19 -8.60 5.10
CA GLY A 417 5.94 -8.66 3.84
C GLY A 417 5.60 -9.83 2.92
N VAL A 418 4.99 -10.91 3.44
CA VAL A 418 4.58 -12.09 2.64
C VAL A 418 3.07 -12.32 2.61
N ALA A 419 2.30 -11.36 3.11
CA ALA A 419 0.85 -11.48 3.24
C ALA A 419 0.15 -11.47 1.87
N LEU A 420 -0.95 -12.21 1.76
CA LEU A 420 -1.82 -12.20 0.58
C LEU A 420 -3.01 -11.29 0.80
N SER A 421 -3.42 -10.60 -0.27
CA SER A 421 -4.53 -9.64 -0.30
C SER A 421 -5.31 -9.64 -1.63
N GLY A 422 -4.89 -10.46 -2.61
CA GLY A 422 -5.38 -10.50 -3.98
C GLY A 422 -4.81 -9.41 -4.90
N ARG A 423 -3.89 -8.57 -4.39
CA ARG A 423 -3.27 -7.43 -5.11
C ARG A 423 -1.75 -7.42 -5.05
N GLU A 424 -1.17 -8.41 -4.39
CA GLU A 424 0.27 -8.52 -4.18
C GLU A 424 1.07 -8.81 -5.48
N PRO A 425 2.36 -8.45 -5.51
CA PRO A 425 3.29 -8.82 -6.57
C PRO A 425 3.40 -10.34 -6.78
N ALA A 426 3.90 -10.76 -7.96
CA ALA A 426 4.08 -12.17 -8.28
C ALA A 426 5.03 -12.89 -7.32
N ALA A 427 6.13 -12.22 -6.90
CA ALA A 427 7.05 -12.73 -5.90
C ALA A 427 6.38 -13.05 -4.56
N THR A 428 5.50 -12.17 -4.08
CA THR A 428 4.71 -12.39 -2.86
C THR A 428 3.69 -13.52 -3.04
N ARG A 429 3.14 -13.73 -4.25
CA ARG A 429 2.28 -14.89 -4.57
C ARG A 429 3.01 -16.22 -4.61
N ALA A 430 4.35 -16.21 -4.66
CA ALA A 430 5.11 -17.44 -4.68
C ALA A 430 4.72 -18.32 -3.50
N LEU A 431 4.50 -19.60 -3.78
CA LEU A 431 4.26 -20.61 -2.76
C LEU A 431 5.48 -20.68 -1.83
N HIS A 432 5.24 -20.98 -0.56
CA HIS A 432 6.27 -21.14 0.46
C HIS A 432 7.12 -19.91 0.83
N ALA A 433 6.63 -18.69 0.58
CA ALA A 433 7.31 -17.46 1.01
C ALA A 433 7.49 -17.31 2.54
N GLY A 434 6.77 -18.09 3.35
CA GLY A 434 6.89 -18.11 4.82
C GLY A 434 7.94 -19.08 5.36
N THR A 435 8.08 -19.15 6.69
CA THR A 435 9.04 -20.03 7.34
C THR A 435 8.63 -21.51 7.25
N PRO A 436 9.41 -22.41 6.61
CA PRO A 436 8.94 -23.76 6.23
C PRO A 436 8.35 -24.62 7.35
N SER A 437 8.86 -24.50 8.58
CA SER A 437 8.39 -25.28 9.74
C SER A 437 7.01 -24.85 10.26
N TYR A 438 6.47 -23.72 9.81
CA TYR A 438 5.16 -23.18 10.19
C TYR A 438 4.14 -23.28 9.06
N ILE A 439 4.55 -23.76 7.88
CA ILE A 439 3.71 -23.90 6.69
C ILE A 439 2.89 -25.20 6.80
N ASN A 440 1.58 -25.11 6.55
CA ASN A 440 0.68 -26.27 6.56
C ASN A 440 1.02 -27.29 5.47
N PRO A 441 0.82 -28.60 5.72
CA PRO A 441 1.34 -29.68 4.87
C PRO A 441 0.88 -29.61 3.41
N GLU A 442 -0.36 -29.20 3.18
CA GLU A 442 -0.98 -29.19 1.86
C GLU A 442 -0.41 -28.17 0.88
N GLN A 443 0.30 -27.16 1.39
CA GLN A 443 1.04 -26.26 0.51
C GLN A 443 2.20 -26.99 -0.17
N TRP A 444 2.67 -28.11 0.39
CA TRP A 444 3.71 -28.97 -0.18
C TRP A 444 3.15 -30.15 -0.99
N ASP A 445 1.82 -30.22 -1.19
CA ASP A 445 1.18 -31.24 -2.04
C ASP A 445 1.55 -31.04 -3.53
N ASP A 446 1.23 -32.03 -4.36
CA ASP A 446 1.41 -31.97 -5.82
C ASP A 446 0.08 -32.33 -6.51
N PRO A 447 -0.66 -31.36 -7.09
CA PRO A 447 -0.36 -29.93 -7.10
C PRO A 447 -0.51 -29.28 -5.71
N PRO A 448 0.25 -28.21 -5.41
CA PRO A 448 0.21 -27.54 -4.12
C PRO A 448 -1.09 -26.76 -3.92
N ARG A 449 -1.62 -26.77 -2.69
CA ARG A 449 -2.76 -25.91 -2.32
C ARG A 449 -2.28 -24.50 -1.91
N PRO A 450 -2.97 -23.43 -2.35
CA PRO A 450 -2.62 -22.06 -1.96
C PRO A 450 -2.85 -21.85 -0.46
N ALA A 451 -2.19 -20.83 0.10
CA ALA A 451 -2.44 -20.43 1.49
C ALA A 451 -3.85 -19.87 1.64
N ASP A 452 -4.48 -20.15 2.78
CA ASP A 452 -5.80 -19.64 3.17
C ASP A 452 -5.81 -19.22 4.65
N ALA A 453 -6.98 -18.90 5.18
CA ALA A 453 -7.12 -18.56 6.61
C ALA A 453 -6.66 -19.71 7.53
N GLN A 454 -6.85 -20.97 7.14
CA GLN A 454 -6.41 -22.14 7.93
C GLN A 454 -4.89 -22.28 7.96
N SER A 455 -4.16 -21.75 6.97
CA SER A 455 -2.70 -21.66 7.00
C SER A 455 -2.20 -20.84 8.21
N ASP A 456 -2.80 -19.68 8.48
CA ASP A 456 -2.41 -18.84 9.62
C ASP A 456 -2.76 -19.50 10.96
N LEU A 457 -3.90 -20.20 11.03
CA LEU A 457 -4.32 -20.92 12.24
C LEU A 457 -3.42 -22.14 12.51
N PHE A 458 -2.98 -22.84 11.46
CA PHE A 458 -1.98 -23.89 11.58
C PHE A 458 -0.66 -23.33 12.12
N ALA A 459 -0.17 -22.21 11.56
CA ALA A 459 1.06 -21.55 11.98
C ALA A 459 0.99 -21.06 13.44
N LEU A 460 -0.16 -20.53 13.88
CA LEU A 460 -0.42 -20.20 15.28
C LEU A 460 -0.44 -21.45 16.18
N GLY A 461 -1.00 -22.56 15.69
CA GLY A 461 -0.96 -23.86 16.38
C GLY A 461 0.47 -24.37 16.57
N VAL A 462 1.31 -24.29 15.54
CA VAL A 462 2.74 -24.64 15.59
C VAL A 462 3.47 -23.75 16.61
N THR A 463 3.22 -22.44 16.55
CA THR A 463 3.77 -21.47 17.50
C THR A 463 3.38 -21.80 18.95
N LEU A 464 2.09 -22.07 19.19
CA LEU A 464 1.60 -22.43 20.53
C LEU A 464 2.21 -23.75 21.03
N TYR A 465 2.34 -24.75 20.16
CA TYR A 465 3.03 -26.00 20.49
C TYR A 465 4.47 -25.75 20.94
N GLN A 466 5.19 -24.88 20.22
CA GLN A 466 6.57 -24.55 20.53
C GLN A 466 6.69 -23.75 21.83
N LEU A 467 5.79 -22.81 22.11
CA LEU A 467 5.79 -22.09 23.39
C LEU A 467 5.58 -23.03 24.58
N LEU A 468 4.69 -24.03 24.43
CA LEU A 468 4.36 -24.98 25.50
C LEU A 468 5.45 -26.04 25.72
N THR A 469 6.16 -26.45 24.66
CA THR A 469 7.04 -27.63 24.70
C THR A 469 8.50 -27.34 24.38
N GLY A 470 8.80 -26.17 23.80
CA GLY A 470 10.07 -25.78 23.20
C GLY A 470 10.53 -26.62 22.01
N ALA A 471 9.65 -27.46 21.47
CA ALA A 471 9.91 -28.26 20.28
C ALA A 471 8.88 -27.92 19.19
N LEU A 472 9.17 -28.26 17.95
CA LEU A 472 8.20 -28.17 16.85
C LEU A 472 7.35 -29.46 16.80
N PRO A 473 6.04 -29.39 16.45
CA PRO A 473 5.14 -30.54 16.43
C PRO A 473 5.60 -31.64 15.44
N TYR A 474 6.16 -31.22 14.30
CA TYR A 474 6.68 -32.12 13.25
C TYR A 474 8.22 -32.07 13.14
N GLY A 475 8.90 -31.40 14.08
CA GLY A 475 10.33 -31.07 13.97
C GLY A 475 10.63 -30.02 12.91
N GLU A 476 11.91 -29.72 12.67
CA GLU A 476 12.33 -28.79 11.62
C GLU A 476 12.01 -29.34 10.23
N VAL A 477 11.21 -28.59 9.47
CA VAL A 477 10.88 -28.91 8.08
C VAL A 477 11.81 -28.11 7.17
N VAL A 478 12.52 -28.81 6.31
CA VAL A 478 13.30 -28.20 5.21
C VAL A 478 12.39 -28.10 3.99
N PRO A 479 12.51 -27.07 3.15
CA PRO A 479 11.78 -27.00 1.88
C PRO A 479 11.86 -28.33 1.12
N TYR A 480 10.74 -28.74 0.50
CA TYR A 480 10.61 -29.97 -0.28
C TYR A 480 10.59 -31.30 0.52
N GLN A 481 10.77 -31.28 1.85
CA GLN A 481 10.68 -32.49 2.69
C GLN A 481 9.25 -32.74 3.22
N ARG A 482 8.40 -33.36 2.40
CA ARG A 482 7.07 -33.87 2.82
C ARG A 482 7.13 -34.87 3.97
N GLY A 483 8.29 -35.48 4.19
CA GLY A 483 8.38 -36.69 4.97
C GLY A 483 8.17 -36.59 6.47
N ARG A 484 8.25 -35.38 7.01
CA ARG A 484 8.04 -35.16 8.44
C ARG A 484 6.56 -35.15 8.83
N TYR A 485 5.66 -34.86 7.88
CA TYR A 485 4.21 -34.90 8.08
C TYR A 485 3.62 -36.32 8.06
N TRP A 486 4.42 -37.37 7.86
CA TRP A 486 3.93 -38.75 7.95
C TRP A 486 3.62 -39.19 9.38
N ARG A 487 4.17 -38.51 10.40
CA ARG A 487 3.88 -38.86 11.81
C ARG A 487 2.96 -37.81 12.42
N ASP A 488 1.93 -38.28 13.12
CA ASP A 488 1.10 -37.38 13.92
C ASP A 488 1.94 -36.74 15.04
N PRO A 489 1.67 -35.47 15.37
CA PRO A 489 2.42 -34.77 16.40
C PRO A 489 2.13 -35.36 17.78
N LEU A 490 3.16 -35.43 18.63
CA LEU A 490 2.99 -35.85 20.02
C LEU A 490 2.18 -34.81 20.80
N PRO A 491 1.21 -35.19 21.65
CA PRO A 491 0.49 -34.24 22.50
C PRO A 491 1.48 -33.39 23.34
N PRO A 492 1.28 -32.07 23.45
CA PRO A 492 2.14 -31.19 24.25
C PRO A 492 2.39 -31.69 25.68
N SER A 493 1.37 -32.25 26.35
CA SER A 493 1.46 -32.81 27.71
C SER A 493 2.49 -33.93 27.86
N ARG A 494 2.84 -34.64 26.78
CA ARG A 494 3.89 -35.67 26.79
C ARG A 494 5.29 -35.07 26.95
N ARG A 495 5.48 -33.82 26.54
CA ARG A 495 6.75 -33.08 26.65
C ARG A 495 6.75 -32.16 27.87
N ASN A 496 5.59 -31.58 28.19
CA ASN A 496 5.41 -30.70 29.33
C ASN A 496 4.15 -31.13 30.12
N PRO A 497 4.31 -31.92 31.20
CA PRO A 497 3.18 -32.42 32.00
C PRO A 497 2.30 -31.34 32.64
N ALA A 498 2.76 -30.08 32.70
CA ALA A 498 1.94 -28.96 33.17
C ALA A 498 0.83 -28.56 32.18
N VAL A 499 0.94 -28.98 30.91
CA VAL A 499 -0.06 -28.68 29.89
C VAL A 499 -1.34 -29.49 30.16
N PRO A 500 -2.50 -28.83 30.34
CA PRO A 500 -3.75 -29.53 30.55
C PRO A 500 -4.26 -30.18 29.26
N ILE A 501 -4.97 -31.30 29.39
CA ILE A 501 -5.47 -32.10 28.27
C ILE A 501 -6.36 -31.30 27.30
N TRP A 502 -7.17 -30.36 27.80
CA TRP A 502 -7.99 -29.52 26.90
C TRP A 502 -7.12 -28.68 25.95
N LEU A 503 -5.95 -28.25 26.40
CA LEU A 503 -5.02 -27.46 25.60
C LEU A 503 -4.25 -28.34 24.61
N ASP A 504 -3.96 -29.61 24.96
CA ASP A 504 -3.49 -30.59 23.98
C ASP A 504 -4.47 -30.68 22.81
N HIS A 505 -5.77 -30.79 23.09
CA HIS A 505 -6.78 -30.95 22.05
C HIS A 505 -6.87 -29.73 21.13
N VAL A 506 -6.80 -28.52 21.69
CA VAL A 506 -6.75 -27.27 20.90
C VAL A 506 -5.52 -27.23 20.00
N VAL A 507 -4.34 -27.50 20.56
CA VAL A 507 -3.09 -27.47 19.78
C VAL A 507 -3.10 -28.54 18.70
N LEU A 508 -3.46 -29.78 19.02
CA LEU A 508 -3.51 -30.90 18.07
C LEU A 508 -4.55 -30.69 16.97
N LYS A 509 -5.69 -30.05 17.29
CA LYS A 509 -6.67 -29.63 16.29
C LYS A 509 -6.08 -28.59 15.35
N ALA A 510 -5.43 -27.55 15.87
CA ALA A 510 -4.82 -26.50 15.05
C ALA A 510 -3.71 -27.05 14.11
N VAL A 511 -2.88 -27.97 14.59
CA VAL A 511 -1.77 -28.55 13.81
C VAL A 511 -2.14 -29.84 13.08
N ALA A 512 -3.42 -30.17 12.95
CA ALA A 512 -3.86 -31.38 12.27
C ALA A 512 -3.38 -31.39 10.81
N ARG A 513 -2.85 -32.53 10.36
CA ARG A 513 -2.36 -32.70 8.99
C ARG A 513 -3.47 -32.46 7.97
N ASP A 514 -4.63 -33.07 8.19
CA ASP A 514 -5.82 -32.86 7.38
C ASP A 514 -6.46 -31.51 7.75
N GLY A 515 -6.56 -30.60 6.79
CA GLY A 515 -7.17 -29.28 6.96
C GLY A 515 -8.65 -29.34 7.38
N SER A 516 -9.37 -30.40 7.00
CA SER A 516 -10.78 -30.59 7.41
C SER A 516 -10.94 -30.85 8.90
N LEU A 517 -9.86 -31.25 9.59
CA LEU A 517 -9.84 -31.48 11.03
C LEU A 517 -9.39 -30.24 11.82
N ARG A 518 -8.94 -29.18 11.14
CA ARG A 518 -8.50 -27.93 11.79
C ARG A 518 -9.66 -27.03 12.17
N PHE A 519 -9.33 -25.93 12.83
CA PHE A 519 -10.25 -24.81 12.98
C PHE A 519 -10.56 -24.23 11.60
N GLU A 520 -11.84 -23.99 11.33
CA GLU A 520 -12.29 -23.37 10.08
C GLU A 520 -12.03 -21.86 10.10
N THR A 521 -12.23 -21.23 11.27
CA THR A 521 -12.12 -19.79 11.46
C THR A 521 -11.32 -19.43 12.71
N ALA A 522 -10.75 -18.23 12.74
CA ALA A 522 -10.07 -17.72 13.90
C ALA A 522 -11.01 -17.58 15.11
N GLU A 523 -12.28 -17.24 14.87
CA GLU A 523 -13.33 -17.14 15.88
C GLU A 523 -13.57 -18.48 16.57
N GLU A 524 -13.56 -19.59 15.81
CA GLU A 524 -13.67 -20.92 16.38
C GLU A 524 -12.50 -21.25 17.31
N MET A 525 -11.28 -20.91 16.91
CA MET A 525 -10.07 -21.10 17.72
C MET A 525 -10.08 -20.22 18.99
N VAL A 526 -10.47 -18.94 18.86
CA VAL A 526 -10.65 -18.01 19.98
C VAL A 526 -11.64 -18.59 20.99
N LEU A 527 -12.80 -19.05 20.52
CA LEU A 527 -13.84 -19.62 21.36
C LEU A 527 -13.37 -20.87 22.11
N ALA A 528 -12.56 -21.72 21.46
CA ALA A 528 -11.97 -22.90 22.08
C ALA A 528 -10.95 -22.53 23.17
N LEU A 529 -10.12 -21.50 22.92
CA LEU A 529 -9.16 -20.99 23.89
C LEU A 529 -9.83 -20.32 25.09
N GLU A 530 -10.91 -19.56 24.89
CA GLU A 530 -11.66 -18.89 25.96
C GLU A 530 -12.43 -19.86 26.85
N ARG A 531 -13.11 -20.84 26.24
CA ARG A 531 -13.90 -21.82 26.99
C ARG A 531 -12.99 -22.77 27.77
N GLY A 532 -11.82 -23.09 27.22
CA GLY A 532 -10.81 -23.93 27.85
C GLY A 532 -11.40 -25.21 28.45
N ALA A 533 -11.12 -25.44 29.74
CA ALA A 533 -11.56 -26.63 30.46
C ALA A 533 -13.09 -26.72 30.68
N SER A 534 -13.83 -25.61 30.58
CA SER A 534 -15.29 -25.62 30.84
C SER A 534 -16.09 -26.31 29.74
N ARG A 535 -15.55 -26.33 28.51
CA ARG A 535 -16.10 -27.03 27.34
C ARG A 535 -14.95 -27.54 26.47
N PRO A 536 -14.27 -28.62 26.87
CA PRO A 536 -13.15 -29.15 26.13
C PRO A 536 -13.61 -29.68 24.76
N ILE A 537 -12.85 -29.37 23.72
CA ILE A 537 -13.06 -29.95 22.38
C ILE A 537 -12.43 -31.35 22.32
N THR A 538 -12.89 -32.21 21.42
CA THR A 538 -12.29 -33.53 21.20
C THR A 538 -11.07 -33.40 20.28
N ALA A 539 -9.96 -34.08 20.61
CA ALA A 539 -8.82 -34.16 19.71
C ALA A 539 -9.18 -34.89 18.40
N PRO A 540 -8.52 -34.57 17.27
CA PRO A 540 -8.64 -35.34 16.05
C PRO A 540 -8.29 -36.82 16.29
N PRO A 541 -8.98 -37.78 15.64
CA PRO A 541 -8.62 -39.18 15.73
C PRO A 541 -7.21 -39.42 15.17
N ALA A 542 -6.54 -40.43 15.72
CA ALA A 542 -5.26 -40.92 15.22
C ALA A 542 -5.31 -41.23 13.71
N SER A 543 -4.34 -40.76 12.93
CA SER A 543 -4.23 -41.11 11.52
C SER A 543 -4.10 -42.64 11.35
N PRO A 544 -4.77 -43.27 10.37
CA PRO A 544 -4.62 -44.70 10.09
C PRO A 544 -3.15 -45.07 9.80
N LEU A 545 -2.74 -46.30 10.16
CA LEU A 545 -1.36 -46.78 9.94
C LEU A 545 -0.87 -46.61 8.49
N VAL A 546 -1.77 -46.82 7.54
CA VAL A 546 -1.51 -46.65 6.09
C VAL A 546 -1.11 -45.23 5.73
N ALA A 547 -1.71 -44.23 6.39
CA ALA A 547 -1.39 -42.81 6.19
C ALA A 547 -0.13 -42.37 6.95
N ARG A 548 0.26 -43.13 7.99
CA ARG A 548 1.41 -42.85 8.88
C ARG A 548 2.74 -43.47 8.42
N ASP A 549 2.71 -44.70 7.91
CA ASP A 549 3.86 -45.37 7.30
C ASP A 549 3.33 -46.26 6.15
N PRO A 550 3.31 -45.75 4.90
CA PRO A 550 2.88 -46.53 3.75
C PRO A 550 3.68 -47.83 3.59
N ALA A 551 4.94 -47.84 4.05
CA ALA A 551 5.81 -49.00 4.02
C ALA A 551 5.55 -49.98 5.18
N ALA A 552 4.82 -49.58 6.24
CA ALA A 552 4.47 -50.49 7.33
C ALA A 552 3.58 -51.63 6.86
N LEU A 553 2.61 -51.35 5.97
CA LEU A 553 1.80 -52.41 5.36
C LEU A 553 2.66 -53.39 4.55
N TRP A 554 3.62 -52.88 3.78
CA TRP A 554 4.54 -53.73 3.02
C TRP A 554 5.48 -54.53 3.91
N LYS A 555 5.96 -53.95 5.02
CA LYS A 555 6.77 -54.66 6.03
C LYS A 555 5.96 -55.75 6.73
N ILE A 556 4.71 -55.47 7.09
CA ILE A 556 3.78 -56.46 7.67
C ILE A 556 3.49 -57.56 6.65
N GLY A 557 3.19 -57.18 5.39
CA GLY A 557 2.98 -58.13 4.30
C GLY A 557 4.19 -59.01 4.04
N LEU A 558 5.40 -58.45 4.06
CA LEU A 558 6.65 -59.18 3.96
C LEU A 558 6.84 -60.13 5.14
N ALA A 559 6.60 -59.67 6.38
CA ALA A 559 6.71 -60.50 7.57
C ALA A 559 5.71 -61.67 7.56
N VAL A 560 4.46 -61.42 7.16
CA VAL A 560 3.43 -62.46 7.00
C VAL A 560 3.80 -63.44 5.90
N SER A 561 4.30 -62.95 4.76
CA SER A 561 4.79 -63.79 3.67
C SER A 561 5.96 -64.68 4.10
N LEU A 562 6.94 -64.11 4.82
CA LEU A 562 8.07 -64.87 5.37
C LEU A 562 7.60 -65.94 6.37
N LEU A 563 6.64 -65.61 7.23
CA LEU A 563 6.04 -66.56 8.18
C LEU A 563 5.32 -67.71 7.45
N LEU A 564 4.47 -67.40 6.46
CA LEU A 564 3.73 -68.39 5.68
C LEU A 564 4.68 -69.31 4.89
N ASN A 565 5.70 -68.73 4.24
CA ASN A 565 6.70 -69.51 3.53
C ASN A 565 7.50 -70.39 4.49
N GLY A 566 7.85 -69.88 5.67
CA GLY A 566 8.51 -70.68 6.72
C GLY A 566 7.65 -71.85 7.20
N LEU A 567 6.35 -71.63 7.41
CA LEU A 567 5.39 -72.68 7.77
C LEU A 567 5.20 -73.72 6.65
N LEU A 568 5.17 -73.29 5.38
CA LEU A 568 5.10 -74.17 4.21
C LEU A 568 6.36 -75.05 4.10
N VAL A 569 7.53 -74.45 4.25
CA VAL A 569 8.81 -75.18 4.27
C VAL A 569 8.82 -76.19 5.41
N TYR A 570 8.38 -75.78 6.62
CA TYR A 570 8.25 -76.69 7.75
C TYR A 570 7.27 -77.84 7.47
N TRP A 571 6.12 -77.55 6.87
CA TRP A 571 5.11 -78.55 6.52
C TRP A 571 5.65 -79.58 5.51
N VAL A 572 6.35 -79.13 4.47
CA VAL A 572 6.97 -79.99 3.46
C VAL A 572 8.09 -80.85 4.05
N LEU A 573 8.88 -80.32 5.00
CA LEU A 573 10.04 -81.01 5.55
C LEU A 573 9.70 -81.96 6.70
N PHE A 574 8.65 -81.68 7.49
CA PHE A 574 8.45 -82.34 8.79
C PHE A 574 7.08 -82.99 9.00
N LEU A 575 6.09 -82.82 8.11
CA LEU A 575 4.85 -83.61 8.19
C LEU A 575 4.89 -84.85 7.29
N PRO A 576 4.39 -86.00 7.78
CA PRO A 576 4.34 -87.23 6.99
C PRO A 576 3.39 -87.06 5.80
N ARG A 577 3.81 -87.55 4.64
CA ARG A 577 3.07 -87.50 3.37
C ARG A 577 1.81 -88.33 3.38
#